data_AF-A0A9D6SHR5-F1
#
_entry.id   AF-A0A9D6SHR5-F1
#
_cell.length_a   1.000
_cell.length_b   1.000
_cell.length_c   1.000
_cell.angle_alpha   90.00
_cell.angle_beta   90.00
_cell.angle_gamma   90.00
#
_symmetry.space_group_name_H-M   'P 1'
#
loop_
_entity.id
_entity.type
_entity.pdbx_description
1 polymer ?
#
loop_
_entity_poly.entity_id
_entity_poly.type
_entity_poly.pdbx_seq_one_letter_code
_entity_poly.pdbx_strand_id
1 'polypeptide(L)'
;MVTTASINFFNPELHKPVSHAAKSWMSELDAPGAQQMRYVKALMLSRPYFTRIPDQSVIVGDAGEGVAHIGATRDREGSYMMVYLPQGQPVTVDTVKLSGLSAVAWWYDPRTGVATRIQGSFQRSGTVTFIPPSKGPESDWVLVLDTEGNNFGAPGAEPGKR
;
A
#
# COMPACT_ATOMS: atom_id res chain seq x y z
N MET A 1 3.35 -11.18 -7.42
CA MET A 1 2.71 -11.60 -8.69
C MET A 1 2.11 -12.97 -8.49
N VAL A 2 0.79 -13.12 -8.62
CA VAL A 2 0.12 -14.44 -8.63
C VAL A 2 0.39 -15.05 -10.01
N THR A 3 1.02 -16.21 -10.05
CA THR A 3 1.34 -16.92 -11.30
C THR A 3 0.13 -17.68 -11.84
N THR A 4 0.13 -17.93 -13.14
CA THR A 4 -0.99 -18.46 -13.94
C THR A 4 -1.48 -19.87 -13.52
N ALA A 5 -0.74 -20.60 -12.66
CA ALA A 5 -1.11 -21.96 -12.29
C ALA A 5 -2.23 -22.03 -11.22
N SER A 6 -2.31 -21.04 -10.34
CA SER A 6 -3.37 -20.90 -9.32
C SER A 6 -4.73 -20.64 -9.93
N ILE A 7 -4.78 -19.85 -11.01
CA ILE A 7 -6.02 -19.48 -11.70
C ILE A 7 -6.63 -20.68 -12.45
N ASN A 8 -5.77 -21.57 -12.97
CA ASN A 8 -6.20 -22.74 -13.77
C ASN A 8 -6.29 -24.04 -12.97
N PHE A 9 -6.12 -24.02 -11.65
CA PHE A 9 -6.06 -25.21 -10.79
C PHE A 9 -5.13 -26.30 -11.36
N PHE A 10 -3.97 -25.91 -11.88
CA PHE A 10 -3.10 -26.83 -12.59
C PHE A 10 -2.56 -27.93 -11.66
N ASN A 11 -2.92 -29.18 -11.94
CA ASN A 11 -2.40 -30.36 -11.27
C ASN A 11 -1.57 -31.20 -12.26
N PRO A 12 -0.24 -31.29 -12.10
CA PRO A 12 0.64 -32.04 -13.00
C PRO A 12 0.38 -33.56 -12.99
N GLU A 13 -0.28 -34.09 -11.95
CA GLU A 13 -0.65 -35.51 -11.88
C GLU A 13 -1.87 -35.85 -12.76
N LEU A 14 -2.71 -34.85 -13.10
CA LEU A 14 -3.97 -35.06 -13.82
C LEU A 14 -3.93 -34.52 -15.25
N HIS A 15 -3.15 -33.46 -15.52
CA HIS A 15 -3.13 -32.79 -16.83
C HIS A 15 -1.74 -32.27 -17.22
N LYS A 16 -1.50 -32.12 -18.53
CA LYS A 16 -0.33 -31.42 -19.06
C LYS A 16 -0.49 -29.90 -18.86
N PRO A 17 0.60 -29.15 -18.60
CA PRO A 17 0.52 -27.72 -18.33
C PRO A 17 -0.05 -26.95 -19.52
N VAL A 18 -0.99 -26.04 -19.23
CA VAL A 18 -1.49 -25.04 -20.17
C VAL A 18 -0.79 -23.71 -19.83
N SER A 19 -0.04 -23.14 -20.77
CA SER A 19 0.88 -21.99 -20.57
C SER A 19 2.09 -22.33 -19.67
N HIS A 20 2.91 -21.33 -19.34
CA HIS A 20 4.15 -21.40 -18.53
C HIS A 20 3.92 -21.78 -17.05
N ALA A 21 2.89 -22.56 -16.74
CA ALA A 21 2.59 -23.04 -15.40
C ALA A 21 3.69 -24.03 -14.95
N ALA A 22 4.67 -23.51 -14.22
CA ALA A 22 5.84 -24.27 -13.77
C ALA A 22 5.58 -25.12 -12.52
N LYS A 23 4.51 -24.85 -11.76
CA LYS A 23 4.22 -25.44 -10.44
C LYS A 23 2.75 -25.79 -10.27
N SER A 24 2.43 -26.74 -9.39
CA SER A 24 1.03 -27.12 -9.11
C SER A 24 0.32 -26.04 -8.29
N TRP A 25 -0.99 -25.90 -8.48
CA TRP A 25 -1.80 -24.90 -7.75
C TRP A 25 -1.69 -25.02 -6.22
N MET A 26 -1.51 -26.23 -5.69
CA MET A 26 -1.32 -26.46 -4.25
C MET A 26 -0.01 -25.82 -3.75
N SER A 27 1.07 -25.96 -4.52
CA SER A 27 2.35 -25.35 -4.18
C SER A 27 2.38 -23.83 -4.37
N GLU A 28 1.44 -23.27 -5.13
CA GLU A 28 1.31 -21.82 -5.31
C GLU A 28 0.52 -21.14 -4.18
N LEU A 29 -0.27 -21.89 -3.39
CA LEU A 29 -0.90 -21.35 -2.18
C LEU A 29 0.13 -20.89 -1.14
N ASP A 30 1.28 -21.55 -1.08
CA ASP A 30 2.41 -21.19 -0.23
C ASP A 30 3.36 -20.17 -0.89
N ALA A 31 3.03 -19.68 -2.10
CA ALA A 31 3.88 -18.72 -2.78
C ALA A 31 4.04 -17.43 -1.94
N PRO A 32 5.22 -16.80 -1.95
CA PRO A 32 5.47 -15.56 -1.21
C PRO A 32 4.43 -14.47 -1.49
N GLY A 33 3.92 -14.37 -2.72
CA GLY A 33 2.87 -13.42 -3.10
C GLY A 33 1.51 -13.68 -2.43
N ALA A 34 1.14 -14.95 -2.20
CA ALA A 34 -0.09 -15.30 -1.48
C ALA A 34 0.01 -14.87 -0.01
N GLN A 35 1.20 -15.00 0.58
CA GLN A 35 1.46 -14.55 1.95
C GLN A 35 1.39 -13.03 2.07
N GLN A 36 1.91 -12.28 1.09
CA GLN A 36 1.88 -10.81 1.10
C GLN A 36 0.48 -10.20 1.04
N MET A 37 -0.52 -10.90 0.48
CA MET A 37 -1.91 -10.41 0.44
C MET A 37 -2.51 -10.21 1.83
N ARG A 38 -2.00 -10.91 2.86
CA ARG A 38 -2.41 -10.67 4.25
C ARG A 38 -2.07 -9.26 4.71
N TYR A 39 -0.91 -8.74 4.29
CA TYR A 39 -0.41 -7.41 4.67
C TYR A 39 -1.23 -6.33 3.99
N VAL A 40 -1.54 -6.52 2.70
CA VAL A 40 -2.45 -5.61 1.98
C VAL A 40 -3.82 -5.58 2.66
N LYS A 41 -4.41 -6.74 2.99
CA LYS A 41 -5.68 -6.80 3.71
C LYS A 41 -5.60 -6.06 5.06
N ALA A 42 -4.58 -6.32 5.85
CA ALA A 42 -4.39 -5.69 7.15
C ALA A 42 -4.25 -4.16 7.02
N LEU A 43 -3.46 -3.67 6.06
CA LEU A 43 -3.33 -2.25 5.77
C LEU A 43 -4.68 -1.63 5.41
N MET A 44 -5.44 -2.24 4.49
CA MET A 44 -6.72 -1.68 4.05
C MET A 44 -7.78 -1.67 5.16
N LEU A 45 -7.73 -2.63 6.09
CA LEU A 45 -8.66 -2.71 7.23
C LEU A 45 -8.24 -1.90 8.44
N SER A 46 -6.98 -1.44 8.51
CA SER A 46 -6.50 -0.63 9.63
C SER A 46 -7.12 0.78 9.68
N ARG A 47 -7.77 1.23 8.59
CA ARG A 47 -8.42 2.54 8.43
C ARG A 47 -9.89 2.39 8.03
N PRO A 48 -10.74 3.42 8.20
CA PRO A 48 -12.13 3.40 7.73
C PRO A 48 -12.25 2.99 6.25
N TYR A 49 -12.87 1.84 6.00
CA TYR A 49 -12.87 1.21 4.68
C TYR A 49 -13.88 1.83 3.71
N PHE A 50 -15.11 2.11 4.18
CA PHE A 50 -16.23 2.51 3.32
C PHE A 50 -16.20 3.97 2.86
N THR A 51 -15.46 4.82 3.57
CA THR A 51 -15.29 6.23 3.22
C THR A 51 -14.09 6.47 2.32
N ARG A 52 -13.30 5.43 2.05
CA ARG A 52 -12.12 5.46 1.19
C ARG A 52 -12.51 5.66 -0.28
N ILE A 53 -11.78 6.53 -0.96
CA ILE A 53 -11.93 6.81 -2.38
C ILE A 53 -10.54 6.83 -3.07
N PRO A 54 -10.43 6.38 -4.33
CA PRO A 54 -9.26 6.66 -5.14
C PRO A 54 -9.17 8.18 -5.38
N ASP A 55 -7.99 8.76 -5.18
CA ASP A 55 -7.78 10.19 -5.46
C ASP A 55 -6.32 10.45 -5.85
N GLN A 56 -6.06 10.46 -7.16
CA GLN A 56 -4.73 10.75 -7.70
C GLN A 56 -4.33 12.23 -7.58
N SER A 57 -5.27 13.14 -7.29
CA SER A 57 -4.94 14.56 -7.06
C SER A 57 -4.16 14.80 -5.77
N VAL A 58 -4.00 13.77 -4.94
CA VAL A 58 -3.09 13.75 -3.79
C VAL A 58 -1.63 13.85 -4.23
N ILE A 59 -1.28 13.25 -5.38
CA ILE A 59 0.10 13.25 -5.87
C ILE A 59 0.35 14.53 -6.67
N VAL A 60 1.42 15.23 -6.32
CA VAL A 60 1.84 16.45 -7.01
C VAL A 60 2.98 16.12 -7.96
N GLY A 61 2.75 16.32 -9.24
CA GLY A 61 3.69 15.99 -10.31
C GLY A 61 3.29 14.73 -11.06
N ASP A 62 4.27 14.04 -11.62
CA ASP A 62 4.06 12.83 -12.41
C ASP A 62 3.88 11.61 -11.49
N ALA A 63 2.78 10.88 -11.69
CA ALA A 63 2.51 9.62 -11.01
C ALA A 63 3.19 8.42 -11.69
N GLY A 64 3.88 8.62 -12.82
CA GLY A 64 4.50 7.56 -13.59
C GLY A 64 3.49 6.64 -14.29
N GLU A 65 4.02 5.77 -15.14
CA GLU A 65 3.24 4.87 -15.99
C GLU A 65 3.66 3.41 -15.85
N GLY A 66 2.81 2.49 -16.30
CA GLY A 66 3.08 1.06 -16.32
C GLY A 66 3.46 0.52 -14.94
N VAL A 67 4.61 -0.15 -14.84
CA VAL A 67 5.11 -0.76 -13.60
C VAL A 67 5.61 0.26 -12.57
N ALA A 68 5.78 1.53 -12.94
CA ALA A 68 6.20 2.61 -12.05
C ALA A 68 5.01 3.42 -11.51
N HIS A 69 3.79 3.13 -11.95
CA HIS A 69 2.60 3.93 -11.64
C HIS A 69 2.31 3.99 -10.14
N ILE A 70 2.26 5.21 -9.61
CA ILE A 70 1.95 5.52 -8.22
C ILE A 70 0.43 5.59 -8.06
N GLY A 71 -0.08 4.83 -7.09
CA GLY A 71 -1.49 4.78 -6.76
C GLY A 71 -1.80 5.55 -5.49
N ALA A 72 -2.71 6.52 -5.53
CA ALA A 72 -3.18 7.22 -4.34
C ALA A 72 -4.67 6.99 -4.03
N THR A 73 -4.96 6.89 -2.74
CA THR A 73 -6.29 6.77 -2.17
C THR A 73 -6.35 7.61 -0.91
N ARG A 74 -7.54 8.12 -0.57
CA ARG A 74 -7.76 8.82 0.69
C ARG A 74 -9.14 8.58 1.25
N ASP A 75 -9.32 8.97 2.49
CA ASP A 75 -10.64 9.15 3.06
C ASP A 75 -11.38 10.33 2.41
N ARG A 76 -12.69 10.20 2.20
CA ARG A 76 -13.54 11.27 1.64
C ARG A 76 -13.46 12.55 2.47
N GLU A 77 -13.46 12.41 3.79
CA GLU A 77 -13.39 13.51 4.75
C GLU A 77 -11.94 13.86 5.14
N GLY A 78 -10.94 13.26 4.47
CA GLY A 78 -9.54 13.58 4.66
C GLY A 78 -8.95 13.12 5.99
N SER A 79 -9.56 12.14 6.68
CA SER A 79 -9.02 11.59 7.92
C SER A 79 -7.68 10.85 7.75
N TYR A 80 -7.42 10.32 6.54
CA TYR A 80 -6.15 9.71 6.16
C TYR A 80 -5.98 9.72 4.63
N MET A 81 -4.75 9.47 4.18
CA MET A 81 -4.44 9.10 2.80
C MET A 81 -3.35 8.02 2.74
N MET A 82 -3.32 7.27 1.65
CA MET A 82 -2.29 6.28 1.35
C MET A 82 -1.79 6.43 -0.08
N VAL A 83 -0.49 6.32 -0.27
CA VAL A 83 0.18 6.41 -1.58
C VAL A 83 1.09 5.21 -1.76
N TYR A 84 0.82 4.38 -2.76
CA TYR A 84 1.62 3.20 -3.12
C TYR A 84 2.68 3.56 -4.16
N LEU A 85 3.93 3.19 -3.86
CA LEU A 85 5.13 3.53 -4.61
C LEU A 85 5.81 2.23 -5.05
N PRO A 86 5.60 1.76 -6.29
CA PRO A 86 6.10 0.46 -6.72
C PRO A 86 7.62 0.32 -6.78
N GLN A 87 8.36 1.44 -6.90
CA GLN A 87 9.83 1.43 -7.06
C GLN A 87 10.57 2.28 -6.00
N GLY A 88 9.87 2.70 -4.94
CA GLY A 88 10.46 3.49 -3.85
C GLY A 88 10.97 4.86 -4.30
N GLN A 89 10.46 5.41 -5.40
CA GLN A 89 10.76 6.77 -5.82
C GLN A 89 10.24 7.81 -4.79
N PRO A 90 10.91 8.95 -4.62
CA PRO A 90 10.35 10.06 -3.83
C PRO A 90 8.99 10.49 -4.37
N VAL A 91 8.10 10.91 -3.48
CA VAL A 91 6.77 11.39 -3.85
C VAL A 91 6.45 12.69 -3.14
N THR A 92 5.87 13.62 -3.88
CA THR A 92 5.33 14.87 -3.34
C THR A 92 3.82 14.74 -3.24
N VAL A 93 3.28 15.02 -2.06
CA VAL A 93 1.84 14.91 -1.79
C VAL A 93 1.25 16.24 -1.35
N ASP A 94 0.00 16.49 -1.73
CA ASP A 94 -0.78 17.64 -1.29
C ASP A 94 -1.44 17.34 0.07
N THR A 95 -0.88 17.90 1.14
CA THR A 95 -1.39 17.71 2.51
C THR A 95 -2.67 18.51 2.76
N VAL A 96 -3.04 19.47 1.91
CA VAL A 96 -4.29 20.25 2.01
C VAL A 96 -5.54 19.36 1.89
N LYS A 97 -5.38 18.17 1.28
CA LYS A 97 -6.42 17.13 1.15
C LYS A 97 -6.76 16.44 2.47
N LEU A 98 -5.97 16.63 3.53
CA LEU A 98 -6.30 16.18 4.89
C LEU A 98 -7.20 17.20 5.58
N SER A 99 -8.02 16.75 6.53
CA SER A 99 -8.96 17.65 7.24
C SER A 99 -8.35 18.35 8.45
N GLY A 100 -7.34 17.78 9.10
CA GLY A 100 -6.71 18.40 10.28
C GLY A 100 -5.55 19.34 9.98
N LEU A 101 -5.09 20.04 11.02
CA LEU A 101 -3.97 20.99 10.92
C LEU A 101 -2.62 20.31 10.69
N SER A 102 -2.50 19.06 11.13
CA SER A 102 -1.29 18.27 11.09
C SER A 102 -1.58 16.80 10.86
N ALA A 103 -0.54 16.08 10.42
CA ALA A 103 -0.60 14.66 10.12
C ALA A 103 0.59 13.91 10.71
N VAL A 104 0.34 12.66 11.06
CA VAL A 104 1.34 11.65 11.37
C VAL A 104 1.61 10.84 10.11
N ALA A 105 2.88 10.66 9.75
CA ALA A 105 3.25 9.91 8.56
C ALA A 105 3.95 8.58 8.92
N TRP A 106 3.77 7.58 8.07
CA TRP A 106 4.33 6.25 8.19
C TRP A 106 4.83 5.74 6.85
N TRP A 107 5.93 4.99 6.91
CA TRP A 107 6.31 4.06 5.85
C TRP A 107 5.78 2.67 6.20
N TYR A 108 5.01 2.08 5.31
CA TYR A 108 4.55 0.70 5.43
C TYR A 108 5.19 -0.15 4.34
N ASP A 109 5.79 -1.26 4.75
CA ASP A 109 6.37 -2.25 3.85
C ASP A 109 5.31 -3.33 3.51
N PRO A 110 4.74 -3.33 2.29
CA PRO A 110 3.72 -4.30 1.90
C PRO A 110 4.28 -5.74 1.77
N ARG A 111 5.61 -5.92 1.74
CA ARG A 111 6.27 -7.22 1.63
C ARG A 111 6.38 -7.92 2.99
N THR A 112 6.51 -7.13 4.06
CA THR A 112 6.74 -7.64 5.43
C THR A 112 5.64 -7.28 6.43
N GLY A 113 4.78 -6.31 6.09
CA GLY A 113 3.74 -5.78 6.97
C GLY A 113 4.26 -4.82 8.05
N VAL A 114 5.54 -4.44 8.02
CA VAL A 114 6.15 -3.57 9.01
C VAL A 114 5.80 -2.11 8.73
N ALA A 115 5.38 -1.39 9.77
CA ALA A 115 5.14 0.05 9.72
C ALA A 115 6.19 0.82 10.54
N THR A 116 6.84 1.79 9.91
CA THR A 116 7.84 2.67 10.54
C THR A 116 7.32 4.09 10.55
N ARG A 117 7.21 4.68 11.75
CA ARG A 117 6.77 6.07 11.90
C ARG A 117 7.83 7.02 11.37
N ILE A 118 7.42 7.99 10.58
CA ILE A 118 8.28 9.10 10.16
C ILE A 118 8.28 10.13 11.30
N GLN A 119 9.46 10.50 11.78
CA GLN A 119 9.58 11.49 12.85
C GLN A 119 9.15 12.87 12.37
N GLY A 120 8.42 13.59 13.23
CA GLY A 120 7.87 14.92 12.96
C GLY A 120 6.35 14.96 12.95
N SER A 121 5.81 16.18 12.84
CA SER A 121 4.40 16.45 12.59
C SER A 121 4.31 17.23 11.29
N PHE A 122 3.55 16.72 10.33
CA PHE A 122 3.47 17.27 8.98
C PHE A 122 2.29 18.21 8.90
N GLN A 123 2.57 19.52 8.85
CA GLN A 123 1.52 20.53 8.81
C GLN A 123 0.76 20.50 7.48
N ARG A 124 -0.51 20.88 7.55
CA ARG A 124 -1.37 21.12 6.39
C ARG A 124 -1.00 22.48 5.78
N SER A 125 0.16 22.55 5.12
CA SER A 125 0.73 23.80 4.60
C SER A 125 0.96 23.81 3.10
N GLY A 126 0.34 22.88 2.35
CA GLY A 126 0.52 22.76 0.90
C GLY A 126 1.05 21.39 0.54
N THR A 127 2.27 21.34 0.01
CA THR A 127 2.86 20.09 -0.49
C THR A 127 4.05 19.67 0.35
N VAL A 128 4.25 18.36 0.49
CA VAL A 128 5.38 17.78 1.22
C VAL A 128 5.95 16.62 0.43
N THR A 129 7.28 16.57 0.30
CA THR A 129 7.99 15.47 -0.34
C THR A 129 8.45 14.46 0.69
N PHE A 130 8.14 13.19 0.44
CA PHE A 130 8.53 12.05 1.26
C PHE A 130 9.51 11.17 0.48
N ILE A 131 10.55 10.71 1.19
CA ILE A 131 11.60 9.85 0.63
C ILE A 131 11.47 8.45 1.26
N PRO A 132 11.16 7.42 0.46
CA PRO A 132 11.08 6.05 0.97
C PRO A 132 12.43 5.54 1.52
N PRO A 133 12.42 4.57 2.45
CA PRO A 133 13.65 4.04 3.04
C PRO A 133 14.61 3.38 2.04
N SER A 134 14.08 2.82 0.95
CA SER A 134 14.87 2.22 -0.13
C SER A 134 14.22 2.48 -1.50
N LYS A 135 15.02 2.35 -2.57
CA LYS A 135 14.59 2.55 -3.96
C LYS A 135 14.92 1.32 -4.82
N GLY A 136 14.21 1.15 -5.92
CA GLY A 136 14.45 0.13 -6.94
C GLY A 136 13.24 -0.77 -7.21
N PRO A 137 13.28 -1.60 -8.26
CA PRO A 137 12.12 -2.38 -8.75
C PRO A 137 11.50 -3.36 -7.74
N GLU A 138 12.24 -3.75 -6.70
CA GLU A 138 11.78 -4.68 -5.64
C GLU A 138 11.56 -3.98 -4.29
N SER A 139 11.62 -2.65 -4.27
CA SER A 139 11.46 -1.81 -3.08
C SER A 139 10.16 -1.02 -3.14
N ASP A 140 9.05 -1.73 -3.06
CA ASP A 140 7.75 -1.08 -2.98
C ASP A 140 7.42 -0.64 -1.55
N TRP A 141 6.74 0.51 -1.46
CA TRP A 141 6.40 1.16 -0.20
C TRP A 141 4.99 1.74 -0.26
N VAL A 142 4.33 1.81 0.89
CA VAL A 142 3.13 2.62 1.05
C VAL A 142 3.43 3.75 2.03
N LEU A 143 3.28 4.99 1.56
CA LEU A 143 3.19 6.15 2.44
C LEU A 143 1.79 6.20 3.03
N VAL A 144 1.68 6.32 4.35
CA VAL A 144 0.40 6.54 5.02
C VAL A 144 0.48 7.84 5.81
N LEU A 145 -0.51 8.71 5.62
CA LEU A 145 -0.67 9.96 6.34
C LEU A 145 -2.01 9.93 7.07
N ASP A 146 -1.95 10.00 8.39
CA ASP A 146 -3.11 9.99 9.28
C ASP A 146 -3.28 11.41 9.85
N THR A 147 -4.48 11.98 9.78
CA THR A 147 -4.76 13.26 10.45
C THR A 147 -4.58 13.12 11.96
N GLU A 148 -3.85 14.05 12.56
CA GLU A 148 -3.61 14.08 13.99
C GLU A 148 -4.95 14.25 14.75
N GLY A 149 -5.18 13.43 15.77
CA GLY A 149 -6.44 13.38 16.54
C GLY A 149 -7.36 12.19 16.25
N ASN A 150 -7.21 11.50 15.09
CA ASN A 150 -7.98 10.28 14.80
C ASN A 150 -7.46 9.03 15.53
N ASN A 151 -6.28 9.11 16.17
CA ASN A 151 -5.66 8.06 16.96
C ASN A 151 -5.60 6.69 16.26
N PHE A 152 -5.35 6.68 14.95
CA PHE A 152 -5.08 5.45 14.23
C PHE A 152 -3.79 4.79 14.75
N GLY A 153 -3.84 3.47 14.92
CA GLY A 153 -2.66 2.67 15.25
C GLY A 153 -1.68 2.60 14.09
N ALA A 154 -0.58 1.89 14.29
CA ALA A 154 0.38 1.63 13.22
C ALA A 154 -0.31 0.97 12.00
N PRO A 155 -0.02 1.39 10.76
CA PRO A 155 -0.58 0.76 9.58
C PRO A 155 -0.44 -0.76 9.57
N GLY A 156 -1.53 -1.47 9.27
CA GLY A 156 -1.55 -2.93 9.25
C GLY A 156 -1.68 -3.60 10.64
N ALA A 157 -1.68 -2.85 11.74
CA ALA A 157 -2.12 -3.39 13.02
C ALA A 157 -3.64 -3.62 13.00
N GLU A 158 -4.12 -4.69 13.66
CA GLU A 158 -5.57 -4.86 13.83
C GLU A 158 -6.14 -3.67 14.60
N PRO A 159 -7.32 -3.15 14.19
CA PRO A 159 -8.03 -2.19 15.02
C PRO A 159 -8.22 -2.82 16.39
N GLY A 160 -7.70 -2.19 17.44
CA GLY A 160 -7.82 -2.71 18.80
C GLY A 160 -9.27 -3.12 19.04
N LYS A 161 -9.50 -4.41 19.36
CA LYS A 161 -10.83 -4.90 19.76
C LYS A 161 -11.30 -3.98 20.88
N ARG A 162 -12.33 -3.17 20.58
CA ARG A 162 -13.06 -2.42 21.60
C ARG A 162 -13.84 -3.39 22.47
#